data_AF-A0A2P6VBG7-F1
#
_entry.id   AF-A0A2P6VBG7-F1
#
_cell.length_a   1.000
_cell.length_b   1.000
_cell.length_c   1.000
_cell.angle_alpha   90.00
_cell.angle_beta   90.00
_cell.angle_gamma   90.00
#
_symmetry.space_group_name_H-M   'P 1'
#
loop_
_entity.id
_entity.type
_entity.pdbx_description
1 polymer ?
#
loop_
_entity_poly.entity_id
_entity_poly.type
_entity_poly.pdbx_seq_one_letter_code
_entity_poly.pdbx_strand_id
1 'polypeptide(L)'
;MQDFHALRAARRALAERGASPEDILACRPDAADPDCLRELAAIHRSDLTLVCSPVELRMLTRLYGVPAEKLALAPFFAPHSPHALTAAAAGPASAACLPHEARQHFCMIGNWRHPPNLDSARWACAEVWPALRAALPPEQRATAELHLYGAYPAGAAQQLHRPKEGVHMKGWAPSLDLMLRYRVLLAPLRYGAGLKGKVVDAWWHGLPVVTTPIGAEGMTAEDAAPEDQSVTGLAAAAAAAPPDPAADGDAWQLGGGSPTSSSTSPAAAARTEWGGLCDASTAEGLAAAAALLYRDAQLWGTCQHRGFKLLDLLYARERNLVRVHAAVGAAAGELERRRRRDFVGGMLWSQQLRATEYLSRWIELKESIKESSTVGSSGGTSSSGSVACGSSSSGGSSSSGRSSGPGGA
;
A
#
# COMPACT_ATOMS: atom_id res chain seq x y z
N MET A 1 -5.12 -0.79 -10.47
CA MET A 1 -3.93 -0.05 -10.03
C MET A 1 -3.75 -0.34 -8.56
N GLN A 2 -2.74 -1.12 -8.21
CA GLN A 2 -2.40 -1.42 -6.82
C GLN A 2 -0.91 -1.15 -6.59
N ASP A 3 -0.55 -1.00 -5.33
CA ASP A 3 0.84 -0.96 -4.90
C ASP A 3 1.48 -2.35 -4.98
N PHE A 4 2.80 -2.42 -4.94
CA PHE A 4 3.55 -3.67 -4.90
C PHE A 4 3.44 -4.26 -3.49
N HIS A 5 2.55 -5.23 -3.31
CA HIS A 5 2.14 -5.70 -2.00
C HIS A 5 3.29 -6.42 -1.27
N ALA A 6 4.14 -7.16 -2.00
CA ALA A 6 5.36 -7.78 -1.49
C ALA A 6 6.31 -6.76 -0.85
N LEU A 7 6.44 -5.55 -1.42
CA LEU A 7 7.21 -4.46 -0.82
C LEU A 7 6.63 -4.03 0.53
N ARG A 8 5.32 -3.84 0.59
CA ARG A 8 4.65 -3.48 1.85
C ARG A 8 4.80 -4.59 2.90
N ALA A 9 4.68 -5.85 2.51
CA ALA A 9 4.80 -6.99 3.41
C ALA A 9 6.23 -7.13 3.96
N ALA A 10 7.24 -7.05 3.10
CA ALA A 10 8.65 -7.11 3.51
C ALA A 10 9.01 -5.95 4.46
N ARG A 11 8.58 -4.72 4.14
CA ARG A 11 8.78 -3.55 5.02
C ARG A 11 8.08 -3.70 6.36
N ARG A 12 6.88 -4.26 6.38
CA ARG A 12 6.16 -4.57 7.62
C ARG A 12 6.95 -5.54 8.48
N ALA A 13 7.46 -6.63 7.90
CA ALA A 13 8.23 -7.62 8.63
C ALA A 13 9.52 -7.02 9.24
N LEU A 14 10.19 -6.12 8.51
CA LEU A 14 11.34 -5.37 9.04
C LEU A 14 10.95 -4.45 10.19
N ALA A 15 9.86 -3.68 10.05
CA ALA A 15 9.36 -2.80 11.09
C ALA A 15 8.96 -3.56 12.37
N GLU A 16 8.32 -4.73 12.24
CA GLU A 16 7.94 -5.59 13.37
C GLU A 16 9.17 -6.19 14.09
N ARG A 17 10.30 -6.36 13.38
CA ARG A 17 11.58 -6.79 13.96
C ARG A 17 12.41 -5.65 14.55
N GLY A 18 11.91 -4.41 14.49
CA GLY A 18 12.63 -3.23 14.99
C GLY A 18 13.82 -2.81 14.12
N ALA A 19 13.79 -3.13 12.82
CA ALA A 19 14.81 -2.65 11.87
C ALA A 19 14.83 -1.12 11.81
N SER A 20 15.96 -0.56 11.40
CA SER A 20 16.11 0.90 11.29
C SER A 20 15.17 1.46 10.19
N PRO A 21 14.74 2.73 10.30
CA PRO A 21 13.95 3.37 9.24
C PRO A 21 14.65 3.37 7.87
N GLU A 22 15.98 3.45 7.86
CA GLU A 22 16.81 3.39 6.67
C GLU A 22 16.72 2.02 6.00
N ASP A 23 16.84 0.93 6.77
CA ASP A 23 16.69 -0.45 6.27
C ASP A 23 15.28 -0.70 5.72
N ILE A 24 14.24 -0.18 6.40
CA ILE A 24 12.85 -0.33 5.94
C ILE A 24 12.65 0.44 4.62
N LEU A 25 13.19 1.65 4.49
CA LEU A 25 13.10 2.42 3.26
C LEU A 25 13.87 1.75 2.11
N ALA A 26 15.08 1.26 2.40
CA ALA A 26 15.95 0.57 1.44
C ALA A 26 15.46 -0.85 1.08
N CYS A 27 14.47 -1.39 1.80
CA CYS A 27 13.93 -2.73 1.62
C CYS A 27 13.67 -3.07 0.14
N ARG A 28 14.12 -4.26 -0.26
CA ARG A 28 13.84 -4.91 -1.53
C ARG A 28 13.33 -6.32 -1.23
N PRO A 29 12.07 -6.65 -1.59
CA PRO A 29 11.55 -8.01 -1.40
C PRO A 29 12.39 -9.04 -2.13
N ASP A 30 12.62 -10.18 -1.47
CA ASP A 30 13.23 -11.34 -2.13
C ASP A 30 12.33 -11.80 -3.28
N ALA A 31 12.91 -11.93 -4.47
CA ALA A 31 12.19 -12.43 -5.64
C ALA A 31 11.76 -13.90 -5.48
N ALA A 32 12.37 -14.66 -4.55
CA ALA A 32 11.99 -16.03 -4.23
C ALA A 32 10.85 -16.14 -3.20
N ASP A 33 10.47 -15.03 -2.56
CA ASP A 33 9.33 -15.02 -1.63
C ASP A 33 8.04 -15.39 -2.38
N PRO A 34 7.19 -16.29 -1.84
CA PRO A 34 5.99 -16.77 -2.54
C PRO A 34 4.99 -15.67 -2.93
N ASP A 35 4.87 -14.60 -2.13
CA ASP A 35 3.96 -13.49 -2.43
C ASP A 35 4.56 -12.59 -3.51
N CYS A 36 5.87 -12.31 -3.42
CA CYS A 36 6.62 -11.61 -4.45
C CYS A 36 6.57 -12.33 -5.81
N LEU A 37 6.84 -13.64 -5.83
CA LEU A 37 6.74 -14.48 -7.03
C LEU A 37 5.34 -14.44 -7.64
N ARG A 38 4.30 -14.47 -6.80
CA ARG A 38 2.91 -14.44 -7.28
C ARG A 38 2.58 -13.12 -7.95
N GLU A 39 3.01 -11.99 -7.37
CA GLU A 39 2.82 -10.66 -7.94
C GLU A 39 3.61 -10.49 -9.24
N LEU A 40 4.90 -10.86 -9.27
CA LEU A 40 5.72 -10.81 -10.48
C LEU A 40 5.12 -11.70 -11.58
N ALA A 41 4.65 -12.90 -11.25
CA ALA A 41 3.99 -13.76 -12.22
C ALA A 41 2.66 -13.17 -12.73
N ALA A 42 1.90 -12.44 -11.89
CA ALA A 42 0.69 -11.73 -12.34
C ALA A 42 1.04 -10.59 -13.32
N ILE A 43 2.10 -9.84 -13.04
CA ILE A 43 2.63 -8.80 -13.94
C ILE A 43 3.08 -9.43 -15.26
N HIS A 44 3.83 -10.53 -15.21
CA HIS A 44 4.29 -11.23 -16.41
C HIS A 44 3.17 -11.94 -17.19
N ARG A 45 2.03 -12.27 -16.60
CA ARG A 45 0.85 -12.77 -17.34
C ARG A 45 0.02 -11.68 -18.00
N SER A 46 0.18 -10.43 -17.57
CA SER A 46 -0.60 -9.30 -18.04
C SER A 46 0.02 -8.69 -19.29
N ASP A 47 -0.80 -8.22 -20.24
CA ASP A 47 -0.30 -7.49 -21.42
C ASP A 47 0.21 -6.08 -21.05
N LEU A 48 -0.39 -5.49 -20.02
CA LEU A 48 -0.03 -4.20 -19.44
C LEU A 48 -0.41 -4.17 -17.96
N THR A 49 0.50 -3.67 -17.12
CA THR A 49 0.29 -3.42 -15.70
C THR A 49 0.38 -1.92 -15.42
N LEU A 50 -0.67 -1.38 -14.79
CA LEU A 50 -0.71 0.00 -14.33
C LEU A 50 -0.15 0.11 -12.91
N VAL A 51 0.99 0.78 -12.76
CA VAL A 51 1.75 0.92 -11.51
C VAL A 51 1.48 2.30 -10.91
N CYS A 52 1.20 2.38 -9.61
CA CYS A 52 0.84 3.66 -8.98
C CYS A 52 2.02 4.53 -8.60
N SER A 53 3.13 3.92 -8.19
CA SER A 53 4.30 4.65 -7.69
C SER A 53 5.44 4.62 -8.71
N PRO A 54 6.11 5.77 -8.94
CA PRO A 54 7.31 5.81 -9.76
C PRO A 54 8.48 5.04 -9.12
N VAL A 55 8.50 4.92 -7.78
CA VAL A 55 9.49 4.09 -7.07
C VAL A 55 9.26 2.61 -7.37
N GLU A 56 8.01 2.15 -7.34
CA GLU A 56 7.66 0.77 -7.67
C GLU A 56 7.90 0.46 -9.14
N LEU A 57 7.61 1.41 -10.04
CA LEU A 57 7.92 1.29 -11.46
C LEU A 57 9.42 1.08 -11.70
N ARG A 58 10.28 1.90 -11.06
CA ARG A 58 11.74 1.75 -11.11
C ARG A 58 12.19 0.42 -10.53
N MET A 59 11.60 -0.02 -9.43
CA MET A 59 11.93 -1.30 -8.80
C MET A 59 11.58 -2.49 -9.70
N LEU A 60 10.37 -2.53 -10.26
CA LEU A 60 9.91 -3.59 -11.16
C LEU A 60 10.77 -3.67 -12.43
N THR A 61 11.13 -2.52 -13.01
CA THR A 61 11.98 -2.47 -14.21
C THR A 61 13.43 -2.86 -13.92
N ARG A 62 14.07 -2.25 -12.92
CA ARG A 62 15.52 -2.39 -12.69
C ARG A 62 15.90 -3.63 -11.90
N LEU A 63 15.16 -3.91 -10.82
CA LEU A 63 15.52 -4.99 -9.90
C LEU A 63 14.96 -6.34 -10.37
N TYR A 64 13.70 -6.34 -10.81
CA TYR A 64 13.01 -7.58 -11.20
C TYR A 64 13.00 -7.83 -12.71
N GLY A 65 13.59 -6.93 -13.50
CA GLY A 65 13.73 -7.12 -14.95
C GLY A 65 12.41 -7.16 -15.70
N VAL A 66 11.33 -6.58 -15.15
CA VAL A 66 10.05 -6.54 -15.85
C VAL A 66 10.19 -5.63 -17.08
N PRO A 67 9.84 -6.11 -18.29
CA PRO A 67 9.97 -5.30 -19.49
C PRO A 67 9.18 -4.00 -19.40
N ALA A 68 9.82 -2.87 -19.70
CA ALA A 68 9.21 -1.54 -19.63
C ALA A 68 7.90 -1.42 -20.45
N GLU A 69 7.81 -2.11 -21.59
CA GLU A 69 6.61 -2.11 -22.44
C GLU A 69 5.37 -2.72 -21.76
N LYS A 70 5.56 -3.51 -20.69
CA LYS A 70 4.50 -4.11 -19.87
C LYS A 70 4.05 -3.23 -18.72
N LEU A 71 4.71 -2.10 -18.47
CA LEU A 71 4.45 -1.24 -17.34
C LEU A 71 4.06 0.15 -17.82
N ALA A 72 3.03 0.73 -17.21
CA ALA A 72 2.71 2.14 -17.37
C ALA A 72 2.46 2.76 -16.00
N LEU A 73 3.06 3.94 -15.77
CA LEU A 73 2.76 4.71 -14.58
C LEU A 73 1.34 5.26 -14.69
N ALA A 74 0.56 4.98 -13.67
CA ALA A 74 -0.77 5.51 -13.50
C ALA A 74 -0.84 5.93 -12.02
N PRO A 75 -0.42 7.16 -11.68
CA PRO A 75 -0.50 7.63 -10.30
C PRO A 75 -1.93 8.14 -10.04
N PHE A 76 -2.12 9.02 -9.06
CA PHE A 76 -3.44 9.61 -8.80
C PHE A 76 -3.86 10.61 -9.90
N PHE A 77 -5.18 10.81 -10.00
CA PHE A 77 -5.83 11.75 -10.92
C PHE A 77 -6.56 12.82 -10.09
N ALA A 78 -5.81 13.76 -9.55
CA ALA A 78 -6.36 14.86 -8.76
C ALA A 78 -6.85 15.98 -9.68
N PRO A 79 -8.11 16.44 -9.53
CA PRO A 79 -8.51 17.71 -10.13
C PRO A 79 -7.74 18.86 -9.48
N HIS A 80 -7.63 19.99 -10.18
CA HIS A 80 -7.08 21.21 -9.59
C HIS A 80 -7.81 21.56 -8.29
N SER A 81 -7.05 21.96 -7.28
CA SER A 81 -7.66 22.38 -6.02
C SER A 81 -8.37 23.72 -6.21
N PRO A 82 -9.66 23.84 -5.85
CA PRO A 82 -10.37 25.12 -5.85
C PRO A 82 -9.80 26.08 -4.78
N HIS A 83 -9.00 25.56 -3.85
CA HIS A 83 -8.40 26.31 -2.75
C HIS A 83 -7.00 26.85 -3.08
N ALA A 84 -6.44 26.53 -4.25
CA ALA A 84 -5.10 26.99 -4.65
C ALA A 84 -5.04 28.50 -4.95
N LEU A 85 -6.19 29.14 -5.18
CA LEU A 85 -6.28 30.59 -5.30
C LEU A 85 -6.06 31.24 -3.92
N THR A 86 -5.14 32.20 -3.85
CA THR A 86 -4.92 32.99 -2.63
C THR A 86 -6.20 33.75 -2.28
N ALA A 87 -6.45 33.99 -0.99
CA ALA A 87 -7.59 34.78 -0.54
C ALA A 87 -7.64 36.19 -1.18
N ALA A 88 -6.51 36.74 -1.63
CA ALA A 88 -6.43 38.01 -2.35
C ALA A 88 -6.82 37.91 -3.84
N ALA A 89 -6.70 36.73 -4.47
CA ALA A 89 -7.07 36.47 -5.86
C ALA A 89 -8.46 35.80 -6.01
N ALA A 90 -9.01 35.31 -4.90
CA ALA A 90 -10.32 34.66 -4.84
C ALA A 90 -11.45 35.70 -4.85
N GLY A 91 -12.20 35.78 -5.95
CA GLY A 91 -13.46 36.52 -5.99
C GLY A 91 -14.51 35.93 -5.02
N PRO A 92 -15.64 36.62 -4.77
CA PRO A 92 -16.64 36.25 -3.76
C PRO A 92 -17.30 34.86 -3.93
N ALA A 93 -17.06 34.16 -5.04
CA ALA A 93 -17.56 32.81 -5.31
C ALA A 93 -16.51 31.70 -5.10
N SER A 94 -15.25 32.03 -4.80
CA SER A 94 -14.18 31.07 -4.57
C SER A 94 -14.08 30.71 -3.09
N ALA A 95 -14.23 29.43 -2.75
CA ALA A 95 -14.02 28.93 -1.39
C ALA A 95 -12.51 28.97 -1.05
N ALA A 96 -12.02 30.16 -0.72
CA ALA A 96 -10.62 30.38 -0.38
C ALA A 96 -10.16 29.43 0.73
N CYS A 97 -8.92 28.94 0.63
CA CYS A 97 -8.30 28.15 1.68
C CYS A 97 -8.24 29.00 2.96
N LEU A 98 -8.75 28.47 4.09
CA LEU A 98 -8.67 29.19 5.37
C LEU A 98 -7.21 29.45 5.76
N PRO A 99 -6.85 30.64 6.28
CA PRO A 99 -5.49 30.94 6.71
C PRO A 99 -5.12 30.15 7.97
N HIS A 100 -3.82 30.09 8.29
CA HIS A 100 -3.27 29.32 9.42
C HIS A 100 -3.96 29.65 10.76
N GLU A 101 -4.26 30.92 11.00
CA GLU A 101 -4.84 31.44 12.23
C GLU A 101 -6.27 30.96 12.45
N ALA A 102 -6.99 30.69 11.36
CA ALA A 102 -8.37 30.17 11.38
C ALA A 102 -8.44 28.65 11.56
N ARG A 103 -7.29 27.96 11.59
CA ARG A 103 -7.19 26.50 11.74
C ARG A 103 -6.59 26.12 13.07
N GLN A 104 -6.90 24.91 13.55
CA GLN A 104 -6.41 24.38 14.83
C GLN A 104 -6.26 22.85 14.78
N HIS A 105 -5.60 22.29 15.79
CA HIS A 105 -5.46 20.84 16.00
C HIS A 105 -4.70 20.09 14.89
N PHE A 106 -4.52 18.80 15.14
CA PHE A 106 -3.91 17.82 14.25
C PHE A 106 -4.97 16.80 13.84
N CYS A 107 -4.91 16.33 12.60
CA CYS A 107 -5.75 15.21 12.19
C CYS A 107 -4.91 14.05 11.64
N MET A 108 -5.45 12.84 11.77
CA MET A 108 -5.01 11.65 11.06
C MET A 108 -6.21 11.06 10.33
N ILE A 109 -6.00 10.65 9.08
CA ILE A 109 -7.00 9.90 8.31
C ILE A 109 -6.46 8.53 7.91
N GLY A 110 -7.33 7.52 7.95
CA GLY A 110 -6.97 6.18 7.51
C GLY A 110 -8.11 5.18 7.53
N ASN A 111 -7.91 4.07 6.82
CA ASN A 111 -8.68 2.85 7.03
C ASN A 111 -7.99 2.06 8.15
N TRP A 112 -8.66 1.86 9.29
CA TRP A 112 -8.08 1.22 10.48
C TRP A 112 -7.88 -0.29 10.37
N ARG A 113 -8.42 -0.94 9.32
CA ARG A 113 -8.10 -2.33 8.98
C ARG A 113 -6.80 -2.47 8.18
N HIS A 114 -6.32 -1.37 7.59
CA HIS A 114 -5.08 -1.39 6.84
C HIS A 114 -3.89 -1.29 7.82
N PRO A 115 -3.03 -2.32 7.93
CA PRO A 115 -2.01 -2.38 8.98
C PRO A 115 -1.08 -1.16 9.07
N PRO A 116 -0.56 -0.59 7.96
CA PRO A 116 0.23 0.65 8.01
C PRO A 116 -0.46 1.83 8.70
N ASN A 117 -1.78 1.99 8.49
CA ASN A 117 -2.54 3.08 9.11
C ASN A 117 -2.72 2.87 10.61
N LEU A 118 -3.02 1.63 11.01
CA LEU A 118 -3.21 1.30 12.43
C LEU A 118 -1.89 1.36 13.20
N ASP A 119 -0.79 0.88 12.61
CA ASP A 119 0.55 1.01 13.17
C ASP A 119 0.94 2.49 13.35
N SER A 120 0.75 3.31 12.31
CA SER A 120 1.01 4.74 12.36
C SER A 120 0.19 5.45 13.44
N ALA A 121 -1.10 5.12 13.59
CA ALA A 121 -1.95 5.70 14.64
C ALA A 121 -1.53 5.25 16.05
N ARG A 122 -1.13 3.99 16.22
CA ARG A 122 -0.61 3.48 17.49
C ARG A 122 0.67 4.20 17.88
N TRP A 123 1.63 4.30 16.96
CA TRP A 123 2.89 4.99 17.20
C TRP A 123 2.67 6.48 17.49
N ALA A 124 1.76 7.11 16.73
CA ALA A 124 1.37 8.49 16.97
C ALA A 124 0.84 8.71 18.39
N CYS A 125 -0.11 7.89 18.84
CA CYS A 125 -0.70 8.05 20.17
C CYS A 125 0.24 7.64 21.31
N ALA A 126 1.14 6.68 21.09
CA ALA A 126 2.02 6.16 22.12
C ALA A 126 3.25 7.05 22.37
N GLU A 127 3.85 7.60 21.32
CA GLU A 127 5.17 8.26 21.39
C GLU A 127 5.17 9.66 20.78
N VAL A 128 4.70 9.81 19.54
CA VAL A 128 4.78 11.09 18.81
C VAL A 128 3.93 12.17 19.49
N TRP A 129 2.70 11.86 19.89
CA TRP A 129 1.78 12.82 20.47
C TRP A 129 2.22 13.30 21.87
N PRO A 130 2.64 12.43 22.80
CA PRO A 130 3.27 12.87 24.04
C PRO A 130 4.48 13.79 23.83
N ALA A 131 5.41 13.40 22.93
CA ALA A 131 6.58 14.21 22.60
C ALA A 131 6.20 15.56 21.96
N LEU A 132 5.19 15.57 21.08
CA LEU A 132 4.68 16.79 20.44
C LEU A 132 4.06 17.72 21.47
N ARG A 133 3.23 17.21 22.38
CA ARG A 133 2.66 18.00 23.47
C ARG A 133 3.77 18.63 24.31
N ALA A 134 4.83 17.89 24.63
CA ALA A 134 5.97 18.41 25.36
C ALA A 134 6.73 19.53 24.60
N ALA A 135 6.81 19.44 23.27
CA ALA A 135 7.44 20.45 22.42
C ALA A 135 6.57 21.72 22.19
N LEU A 136 5.25 21.64 22.41
CA LEU A 136 4.36 22.79 22.27
C LEU A 136 4.45 23.76 23.47
N PRO A 137 4.31 25.07 23.23
CA PRO A 137 4.11 26.07 24.28
C PRO A 137 2.91 25.76 25.18
N PRO A 138 2.90 26.16 26.48
CA PRO A 138 1.83 25.82 27.41
C PRO A 138 0.41 26.17 26.92
N GLU A 139 0.23 27.34 26.33
CA GLU A 139 -1.05 27.83 25.82
C GLU A 139 -1.58 27.00 24.63
N GLN A 140 -0.68 26.57 23.75
CA GLN A 140 -1.04 25.70 22.62
C GLN A 140 -1.22 24.25 23.06
N ARG A 141 -0.40 23.77 24.01
CA ARG A 141 -0.51 22.43 24.59
C ARG A 141 -1.87 22.22 25.26
N ALA A 142 -2.40 23.25 25.91
CA ALA A 142 -3.70 23.20 26.58
C ALA A 142 -4.88 23.02 25.61
N THR A 143 -4.73 23.47 24.36
CA THR A 143 -5.82 23.52 23.36
C THR A 143 -5.63 22.56 22.18
N ALA A 144 -4.40 22.11 21.92
CA ALA A 144 -4.10 21.20 20.83
C ALA A 144 -4.67 19.80 21.09
N GLU A 145 -5.34 19.27 20.06
CA GLU A 145 -5.96 17.94 20.06
C GLU A 145 -5.49 17.17 18.82
N LEU A 146 -5.51 15.84 18.91
CA LEU A 146 -5.26 14.91 17.82
C LEU A 146 -6.55 14.18 17.47
N HIS A 147 -7.04 14.40 16.26
CA HIS A 147 -8.31 13.82 15.78
C HIS A 147 -8.08 12.70 14.77
N LEU A 148 -8.53 11.50 15.11
CA LEU A 148 -8.42 10.32 14.26
C LEU A 148 -9.75 10.09 13.52
N TYR A 149 -9.70 10.14 12.19
CA TYR A 149 -10.84 9.88 11.31
C TYR A 149 -10.58 8.65 10.45
N GLY A 150 -11.62 7.84 10.24
CA GLY A 150 -11.47 6.63 9.45
C GLY A 150 -12.60 5.62 9.60
N ALA A 151 -12.73 4.77 8.59
CA ALA A 151 -13.63 3.63 8.64
C ALA A 151 -13.11 2.53 9.58
N TYR A 152 -14.05 1.76 10.12
CA TYR A 152 -13.80 0.60 10.99
C TYR A 152 -13.05 0.92 12.31
N PRO A 153 -13.49 1.91 13.12
CA PRO A 153 -12.81 2.26 14.36
C PRO A 153 -12.92 1.18 15.46
N ALA A 154 -13.67 0.10 15.24
CA ALA A 154 -13.83 -0.97 16.22
C ALA A 154 -12.50 -1.66 16.59
N GLY A 155 -12.47 -2.29 17.76
CA GLY A 155 -11.32 -3.05 18.25
C GLY A 155 -10.15 -2.15 18.64
N ALA A 156 -8.96 -2.46 18.14
CA ALA A 156 -7.72 -1.78 18.53
C ALA A 156 -7.71 -0.27 18.25
N ALA A 157 -8.44 0.20 17.25
CA ALA A 157 -8.50 1.63 16.93
C ALA A 157 -9.30 2.41 17.99
N GLN A 158 -10.38 1.84 18.54
CA GLN A 158 -11.20 2.49 19.57
C GLN A 158 -10.40 2.74 20.85
N GLN A 159 -9.43 1.86 21.16
CA GLN A 159 -8.55 2.00 22.32
C GLN A 159 -7.60 3.20 22.23
N LEU A 160 -7.47 3.81 21.05
CA LEU A 160 -6.70 5.03 20.84
C LEU A 160 -7.45 6.29 21.30
N HIS A 161 -8.76 6.20 21.58
CA HIS A 161 -9.55 7.32 22.08
C HIS A 161 -9.16 7.63 23.54
N ARG A 162 -8.40 8.72 23.75
CA ARG A 162 -7.92 9.18 25.05
C ARG A 162 -8.15 10.69 25.22
N PRO A 163 -9.39 11.14 25.50
CA PRO A 163 -9.72 12.57 25.57
C PRO A 163 -8.93 13.34 26.63
N LYS A 164 -8.57 12.70 27.74
CA LYS A 164 -7.73 13.30 28.78
C LYS A 164 -6.32 13.64 28.30
N GLU A 165 -5.84 12.95 27.27
CA GLU A 165 -4.56 13.20 26.61
C GLU A 165 -4.73 14.10 25.36
N GLY A 166 -5.95 14.57 25.06
CA GLY A 166 -6.28 15.34 23.86
C GLY A 166 -6.34 14.49 22.60
N VAL A 167 -6.54 13.17 22.69
CA VAL A 167 -6.65 12.26 21.54
C VAL A 167 -8.09 11.81 21.36
N HIS A 168 -8.67 12.08 20.19
CA HIS A 168 -10.08 11.77 19.91
C HIS A 168 -10.22 10.92 18.65
N MET A 169 -10.68 9.67 18.83
CA MET A 169 -11.29 8.90 17.74
C MET A 169 -12.64 9.53 17.35
N LYS A 170 -12.71 10.15 16.17
CA LYS A 170 -13.91 10.81 15.62
C LYS A 170 -14.71 9.89 14.69
N GLY A 171 -14.16 8.73 14.29
CA GLY A 171 -14.83 7.76 13.43
C GLY A 171 -14.87 8.18 11.96
N TRP A 172 -15.90 7.76 11.22
CA TRP A 172 -16.00 8.03 9.79
C TRP A 172 -16.27 9.53 9.51
N ALA A 173 -15.58 10.07 8.51
CA ALA A 173 -15.73 11.44 8.06
C ALA A 173 -16.65 11.52 6.84
N PRO A 174 -17.76 12.30 6.89
CA PRO A 174 -18.65 12.47 5.74
C PRO A 174 -18.04 13.20 4.55
N SER A 175 -17.11 14.10 4.81
CA SER A 175 -16.34 14.81 3.80
C SER A 175 -14.92 15.06 4.32
N LEU A 176 -13.96 15.07 3.39
CA LEU A 176 -12.58 15.47 3.68
C LEU A 176 -12.41 16.99 3.80
N ASP A 177 -13.45 17.79 3.52
CA ASP A 177 -13.49 19.24 3.79
C ASP A 177 -13.18 19.57 5.26
N LEU A 178 -13.32 18.59 6.17
CA LEU A 178 -12.84 18.72 7.55
C LEU A 178 -11.39 19.19 7.62
N MET A 179 -10.54 18.81 6.64
CA MET A 179 -9.12 19.15 6.57
C MET A 179 -8.88 20.66 6.53
N LEU A 180 -9.84 21.44 6.02
CA LEU A 180 -9.79 22.90 6.00
C LEU A 180 -9.74 23.52 7.41
N ARG A 181 -10.12 22.77 8.45
CA ARG A 181 -10.10 23.22 9.85
C ARG A 181 -8.78 22.91 10.56
N TYR A 182 -7.95 22.04 10.01
CA TYR A 182 -6.75 21.52 10.69
C TYR A 182 -5.50 22.27 10.31
N ARG A 183 -4.54 22.37 11.23
CA ARG A 183 -3.21 22.94 10.91
C ARG A 183 -2.29 21.89 10.29
N VAL A 184 -2.35 20.65 10.74
CA VAL A 184 -1.40 19.63 10.30
C VAL A 184 -2.11 18.29 10.11
N LEU A 185 -1.90 17.66 8.95
CA LEU A 185 -2.11 16.22 8.81
C LEU A 185 -0.88 15.51 9.38
N LEU A 186 -1.07 14.74 10.44
CA LEU A 186 -0.03 13.91 11.04
C LEU A 186 -0.13 12.48 10.46
N ALA A 187 0.91 12.01 9.78
CA ALA A 187 0.94 10.71 9.12
C ALA A 187 2.27 9.97 9.33
N PRO A 188 2.65 9.60 10.57
CA PRO A 188 3.96 9.02 10.87
C PRO A 188 3.99 7.54 10.45
N LEU A 189 4.25 7.28 9.16
CA LEU A 189 4.21 5.93 8.58
C LEU A 189 5.55 5.22 8.77
N ARG A 190 5.59 4.15 9.57
CA ARG A 190 6.83 3.36 9.74
C ARG A 190 7.11 2.42 8.58
N TYR A 191 6.07 2.02 7.85
CA TYR A 191 6.16 1.18 6.65
C TYR A 191 4.97 1.43 5.73
N GLY A 192 5.08 0.98 4.48
CA GLY A 192 4.07 1.12 3.45
C GLY A 192 4.65 0.89 2.06
N ALA A 193 3.79 0.84 1.06
CA ALA A 193 4.17 0.87 -0.36
C ALA A 193 3.16 1.74 -1.13
N GLY A 194 3.42 1.98 -2.40
CA GLY A 194 2.63 2.86 -3.24
C GLY A 194 2.62 4.33 -2.79
N LEU A 195 1.74 5.09 -3.43
CA LEU A 195 1.46 6.49 -3.11
C LEU A 195 0.42 6.63 -2.00
N LYS A 196 0.52 7.70 -1.21
CA LYS A 196 -0.31 7.88 -0.01
C LYS A 196 -1.45 8.82 -0.34
N GLY A 197 -2.65 8.26 -0.57
CA GLY A 197 -3.85 9.06 -0.89
C GLY A 197 -4.11 10.19 0.13
N LYS A 198 -3.91 9.92 1.42
CA LYS A 198 -4.07 10.92 2.49
C LYS A 198 -3.21 12.17 2.33
N VAL A 199 -2.05 12.05 1.71
CA VAL A 199 -1.15 13.20 1.44
C VAL A 199 -1.71 14.04 0.31
N VAL A 200 -2.18 13.39 -0.77
CA VAL A 200 -2.84 14.07 -1.89
C VAL A 200 -4.11 14.77 -1.43
N ASP A 201 -4.93 14.09 -0.61
CA ASP A 201 -6.13 14.68 -0.03
C ASP A 201 -5.79 15.93 0.79
N ALA A 202 -4.74 15.87 1.62
CA ALA A 202 -4.32 17.02 2.42
C ALA A 202 -3.82 18.18 1.54
N TRP A 203 -2.97 17.92 0.55
CA TRP A 203 -2.52 18.95 -0.39
C TRP A 203 -3.68 19.57 -1.16
N TRP A 204 -4.65 18.77 -1.58
CA TRP A 204 -5.84 19.26 -2.26
C TRP A 204 -6.65 20.24 -1.38
N HIS A 205 -6.72 20.01 -0.06
CA HIS A 205 -7.36 20.92 0.90
C HIS A 205 -6.40 22.00 1.46
N GLY A 206 -5.21 22.16 0.88
CA GLY A 206 -4.18 23.10 1.35
C GLY A 206 -3.76 22.85 2.80
N LEU A 207 -3.71 21.59 3.21
CA LEU A 207 -3.29 21.15 4.54
C LEU A 207 -1.85 20.61 4.46
N PRO A 208 -0.87 21.28 5.08
CA PRO A 208 0.48 20.76 5.23
C PRO A 208 0.55 19.45 6.01
N VAL A 209 1.50 18.59 5.62
CA VAL A 209 1.63 17.22 6.15
C VAL A 209 2.92 17.06 6.96
N VAL A 210 2.87 16.30 8.06
CA VAL A 210 4.08 15.78 8.71
C VAL A 210 4.09 14.26 8.63
N THR A 211 5.15 13.72 8.06
CA THR A 211 5.28 12.28 7.82
C THR A 211 6.75 11.84 7.87
N THR A 212 6.99 10.56 7.64
CA THR A 212 8.34 9.98 7.52
C THR A 212 8.80 9.99 6.07
N PRO A 213 10.08 9.70 5.78
CA PRO A 213 10.55 9.47 4.41
C PRO A 213 9.74 8.42 3.66
N ILE A 214 9.35 7.34 4.35
CA ILE A 214 8.48 6.29 3.79
C ILE A 214 7.12 6.86 3.41
N GLY A 215 6.57 7.79 4.20
CA GLY A 215 5.30 8.44 3.92
C GLY A 215 5.31 9.36 2.69
N ALA A 216 6.44 10.03 2.43
CA ALA A 216 6.63 10.93 1.30
C ALA A 216 7.19 10.25 0.02
N GLU A 217 7.58 8.98 0.11
CA GLU A 217 8.17 8.23 -1.01
C GLU A 217 7.29 8.25 -2.26
N GLY A 218 7.91 8.62 -3.40
CA GLY A 218 7.25 8.70 -4.71
C GLY A 218 6.41 9.96 -4.91
N MET A 219 6.52 10.95 -4.02
CA MET A 219 5.69 12.16 -3.99
C MET A 219 6.55 13.44 -3.99
N THR A 220 7.69 13.43 -4.68
CA THR A 220 8.60 14.59 -4.81
C THR A 220 8.64 15.14 -6.24
N ALA A 221 9.20 16.33 -6.45
CA ALA A 221 9.34 16.89 -7.80
C ALA A 221 10.20 16.02 -8.73
N GLU A 222 11.20 15.30 -8.18
CA GLU A 222 12.04 14.35 -8.93
C GLU A 222 11.26 13.13 -9.43
N ASP A 223 10.12 12.83 -8.82
CA ASP A 223 9.23 11.75 -9.21
C ASP A 223 8.26 12.17 -10.34
N ALA A 224 8.31 13.43 -10.79
CA ALA A 224 7.50 13.90 -11.89
C ALA A 224 7.88 13.20 -13.20
N ALA A 225 6.86 12.70 -13.89
CA ALA A 225 7.04 12.12 -15.21
C ALA A 225 7.39 13.22 -16.25
N PRO A 226 8.49 13.08 -17.03
CA PRO A 226 8.95 14.10 -17.98
C PRO A 226 7.85 14.53 -18.95
N GLU A 227 7.82 15.81 -19.31
CA GLU A 227 6.75 16.40 -20.14
C GLU A 227 6.67 15.79 -21.55
N ASP A 228 7.80 15.36 -22.12
CA ASP A 228 7.93 14.97 -23.55
C ASP A 228 8.00 13.44 -23.78
N GLN A 229 7.79 12.61 -22.75
CA GLN A 229 7.87 11.16 -22.93
C GLN A 229 6.48 10.56 -23.10
N SER A 230 6.28 9.89 -24.23
CA SER A 230 5.19 8.92 -24.40
C SER A 230 5.16 7.95 -23.22
N VAL A 231 4.00 7.38 -22.92
CA VAL A 231 3.72 6.73 -21.63
C VAL A 231 4.53 5.45 -21.44
N THR A 232 4.95 4.84 -22.55
CA THR A 232 5.93 3.74 -22.62
C THR A 232 7.37 4.22 -22.38
N GLY A 233 7.67 5.47 -22.73
CA GLY A 233 8.94 6.15 -22.52
C GLY A 233 9.29 6.33 -21.05
N LEU A 234 8.32 6.47 -20.14
CA LEU A 234 8.63 6.64 -18.71
C LEU A 234 9.15 5.36 -18.06
N ALA A 235 8.58 4.20 -18.40
CA ALA A 235 9.11 2.91 -17.96
C ALA A 235 10.47 2.63 -18.62
N ALA A 236 10.66 3.03 -19.88
CA ALA A 236 11.94 2.92 -20.58
C ALA A 236 13.01 3.87 -20.02
N ALA A 237 12.65 5.10 -19.64
CA ALA A 237 13.52 6.07 -19.01
C ALA A 237 13.84 5.69 -17.57
N ALA A 238 12.87 5.14 -16.84
CA ALA A 238 13.10 4.47 -15.56
C ALA A 238 14.11 3.34 -15.72
N ALA A 239 14.07 2.56 -16.80
CA ALA A 239 15.06 1.54 -17.10
C ALA A 239 16.43 2.10 -17.55
N ALA A 240 16.48 3.29 -18.18
CA ALA A 240 17.69 3.87 -18.77
C ALA A 240 18.48 4.83 -17.86
N ALA A 241 17.86 5.45 -16.85
CA ALA A 241 18.57 6.33 -15.92
C ALA A 241 19.63 5.55 -15.11
N PRO A 242 20.77 6.18 -14.74
CA PRO A 242 21.86 5.49 -14.05
C PRO A 242 21.39 4.78 -12.78
N PRO A 243 22.00 3.63 -12.43
CA PRO A 243 21.72 2.97 -11.17
C PRO A 243 21.91 3.96 -10.01
N ASP A 244 21.03 3.86 -9.01
CA ASP A 244 21.19 4.57 -7.74
C ASP A 244 22.57 4.18 -7.18
N PRO A 245 23.45 5.11 -6.75
CA PRO A 245 24.75 4.75 -6.17
C PRO A 245 24.63 3.89 -4.90
N ALA A 246 23.43 3.70 -4.33
CA ALA A 246 23.16 2.67 -3.33
C ALA A 246 23.07 1.23 -3.90
N ALA A 247 23.21 1.05 -5.23
CA ALA A 247 23.10 -0.23 -5.93
C ALA A 247 24.44 -0.86 -6.32
N ASP A 248 25.57 -0.17 -6.12
CA ASP A 248 26.90 -0.77 -6.27
C ASP A 248 27.32 -1.44 -4.95
N GLY A 249 26.60 -2.50 -4.61
CA GLY A 249 27.02 -3.56 -3.72
C GLY A 249 26.76 -4.87 -4.45
N ASP A 250 27.80 -5.41 -5.10
CA ASP A 250 27.75 -6.58 -5.97
C ASP A 250 26.91 -7.75 -5.45
N ALA A 251 26.14 -8.34 -6.38
CA ALA A 251 25.82 -9.75 -6.53
C ALA A 251 25.82 -10.68 -5.27
N TRP A 252 24.64 -11.19 -4.91
CA TRP A 252 24.44 -12.55 -4.34
C TRP A 252 25.38 -13.01 -3.19
N GLN A 253 25.84 -12.14 -2.29
CA GLN A 253 26.65 -12.56 -1.15
C GLN A 253 25.96 -12.38 0.21
N LEU A 254 25.94 -13.49 0.95
CA LEU A 254 25.63 -13.59 2.36
C LEU A 254 26.69 -12.84 3.18
N GLY A 255 26.25 -11.87 3.99
CA GLY A 255 26.99 -11.43 5.18
C GLY A 255 27.65 -10.05 5.12
N GLY A 256 27.16 -9.18 6.00
CA GLY A 256 27.94 -8.27 6.86
C GLY A 256 28.93 -7.29 6.23
N GLY A 257 28.54 -6.02 6.17
CA GLY A 257 29.48 -4.89 6.09
C GLY A 257 28.78 -3.54 6.02
N SER A 258 28.92 -2.72 7.06
CA SER A 258 28.44 -1.33 7.10
C SER A 258 29.34 -0.39 6.30
N PRO A 259 28.79 0.66 5.66
CA PRO A 259 29.56 1.84 5.31
C PRO A 259 29.10 3.07 6.08
N THR A 260 30.08 3.76 6.68
CA THR A 260 29.99 5.14 7.15
C THR A 260 30.40 6.09 6.02
N SER A 261 29.61 7.14 5.77
CA SER A 261 30.10 8.53 5.56
C SER A 261 28.97 9.44 5.03
N SER A 262 28.95 10.66 5.56
CA SER A 262 27.99 11.71 5.32
C SER A 262 28.27 12.45 4.00
N SER A 263 27.40 12.26 3.01
CA SER A 263 27.16 13.21 1.93
C SER A 263 25.66 13.50 1.89
N THR A 264 25.26 14.77 1.82
CA THR A 264 23.85 15.14 1.74
C THR A 264 23.35 14.77 0.35
N SER A 265 22.70 13.62 0.24
CA SER A 265 22.17 13.06 -1.00
C SER A 265 21.16 14.02 -1.64
N PRO A 266 21.07 14.14 -2.99
CA PRO A 266 20.05 14.92 -3.69
C PRO A 266 18.62 14.60 -3.21
N ALA A 267 18.37 13.37 -2.77
CA ALA A 267 17.10 12.95 -2.18
C ALA A 267 16.70 13.73 -0.91
N ALA A 268 17.64 14.34 -0.18
CA ALA A 268 17.37 15.18 0.98
C ALA A 268 16.97 16.62 0.59
N ALA A 269 17.52 17.15 -0.52
CA ALA A 269 17.17 18.47 -1.05
C ALA A 269 15.75 18.49 -1.66
N ALA A 270 15.37 17.42 -2.36
CA ALA A 270 14.02 17.28 -2.91
C ALA A 270 12.92 17.22 -1.84
N ARG A 271 13.24 16.73 -0.64
CA ARG A 271 12.33 16.68 0.51
C ARG A 271 12.15 18.03 1.19
N THR A 272 13.10 18.96 1.01
CA THR A 272 13.01 20.32 1.55
C THR A 272 11.98 21.19 0.81
N GLU A 273 11.61 20.80 -0.43
CA GLU A 273 10.56 21.44 -1.24
C GLU A 273 9.20 20.72 -1.17
N TRP A 274 9.00 19.85 -0.18
CA TRP A 274 7.78 19.06 -0.04
C TRP A 274 6.62 19.87 0.57
N GLY A 275 5.38 19.41 0.35
CA GLY A 275 4.15 20.04 0.87
C GLY A 275 3.92 19.79 2.37
N GLY A 276 4.95 20.00 3.18
CA GLY A 276 5.03 19.55 4.57
C GLY A 276 6.47 19.32 5.04
N LEU A 277 6.63 18.51 6.09
CA LEU A 277 7.93 18.07 6.60
C LEU A 277 7.97 16.54 6.63
N CYS A 278 8.99 15.94 6.02
CA CYS A 278 9.06 14.48 5.83
C CYS A 278 10.42 13.83 6.13
N ASP A 279 11.37 14.55 6.72
CA ASP A 279 12.72 14.05 6.95
C ASP A 279 12.89 13.26 8.26
N ALA A 280 11.94 13.38 9.19
CA ALA A 280 12.03 12.75 10.50
C ALA A 280 11.54 11.30 10.49
N SER A 281 12.32 10.41 11.14
CA SER A 281 11.99 8.98 11.27
C SER A 281 11.84 8.52 12.73
N THR A 282 12.07 9.40 13.70
CA THR A 282 11.94 9.16 15.15
C THR A 282 10.72 9.88 15.71
N ALA A 283 10.19 9.44 16.85
CA ALA A 283 9.06 10.09 17.49
C ALA A 283 9.34 11.56 17.85
N GLU A 284 10.54 11.84 18.39
CA GLU A 284 10.99 13.17 18.80
C GLU A 284 11.15 14.10 17.59
N GLY A 285 11.80 13.61 16.53
CA GLY A 285 11.95 14.36 15.27
C GLY A 285 10.61 14.70 14.63
N LEU A 286 9.66 13.74 14.57
CA LEU A 286 8.31 13.97 14.05
C LEU A 286 7.53 14.95 14.92
N ALA A 287 7.65 14.83 16.24
CA ALA A 287 7.06 15.74 17.20
C ALA A 287 7.59 17.16 17.04
N ALA A 288 8.90 17.33 16.89
CA ALA A 288 9.54 18.62 16.67
C ALA A 288 9.09 19.25 15.33
N ALA A 289 9.08 18.46 14.26
CA ALA A 289 8.58 18.90 12.95
C ALA A 289 7.10 19.33 13.00
N ALA A 290 6.25 18.52 13.65
CA ALA A 290 4.84 18.82 13.82
C ALA A 290 4.60 20.06 14.68
N ALA A 291 5.35 20.24 15.78
CA ALA A 291 5.26 21.43 16.62
C ALA A 291 5.74 22.69 15.89
N LEU A 292 6.82 22.60 15.10
CA LEU A 292 7.33 23.70 14.26
C LEU A 292 6.27 24.12 13.24
N LEU A 293 5.77 23.18 12.44
CA LEU A 293 4.77 23.45 11.40
C LEU A 293 3.43 23.95 11.97
N TYR A 294 3.05 23.51 13.16
CA TYR A 294 1.83 23.97 13.84
C TYR A 294 1.91 25.44 14.28
N ARG A 295 3.13 25.94 14.54
CA ARG A 295 3.39 27.27 15.11
C ARG A 295 3.75 28.32 14.09
N ASP A 296 4.59 27.96 13.12
CA ASP A 296 5.16 28.89 12.16
C ASP A 296 4.21 29.07 10.97
N ALA A 297 3.45 30.17 10.98
CA ALA A 297 2.49 30.50 9.93
C ALA A 297 3.16 30.71 8.56
N GLN A 298 4.40 31.22 8.52
CA GLN A 298 5.12 31.46 7.27
C GLN A 298 5.60 30.14 6.66
N LEU A 299 6.20 29.27 7.46
CA LEU A 299 6.56 27.92 7.03
C LEU A 299 5.32 27.15 6.59
N TRP A 300 4.24 27.24 7.36
CA TRP A 300 2.96 26.61 7.02
C TRP A 300 2.43 27.05 5.66
N GLY A 301 2.40 28.35 5.39
CA GLY A 301 1.98 28.89 4.09
C GLY A 301 2.89 28.45 2.95
N THR A 302 4.21 28.38 3.20
CA THR A 302 5.19 27.85 2.24
C THR A 302 4.92 26.39 1.90
N CYS A 303 4.71 25.54 2.92
CA CYS A 303 4.39 24.13 2.74
C CYS A 303 3.02 23.93 2.05
N GLN A 304 2.03 24.77 2.34
CA GLN A 304 0.75 24.75 1.65
C GLN A 304 0.93 25.03 0.15
N HIS A 305 1.64 26.09 -0.19
CA HIS A 305 1.89 26.45 -1.59
C HIS A 305 2.65 25.35 -2.34
N ARG A 306 3.68 24.76 -1.71
CA ARG A 306 4.40 23.60 -2.24
C ARG A 306 3.49 22.40 -2.47
N GLY A 307 2.57 22.12 -1.53
CA GLY A 307 1.58 21.06 -1.67
C GLY A 307 0.71 21.24 -2.91
N PHE A 308 0.18 22.45 -3.16
CA PHE A 308 -0.57 22.74 -4.38
C PHE A 308 0.28 22.58 -5.64
N LYS A 309 1.51 23.11 -5.64
CA LYS A 309 2.44 22.96 -6.78
C LYS A 309 2.72 21.49 -7.10
N LEU A 310 2.99 20.67 -6.08
CA LEU A 310 3.24 19.23 -6.23
C LEU A 310 2.00 18.47 -6.70
N LEU A 311 0.81 18.86 -6.23
CA LEU A 311 -0.45 18.28 -6.67
C LEU A 311 -0.64 18.44 -8.18
N ASP A 312 -0.46 19.65 -8.71
CA ASP A 312 -0.55 19.91 -10.15
C ASP A 312 0.62 19.23 -10.90
N LEU A 313 1.84 19.34 -10.37
CA LEU A 313 3.03 18.76 -11.00
C LEU A 313 3.00 17.24 -11.06
N LEU A 314 2.40 16.53 -10.10
CA LEU A 314 2.44 15.06 -10.03
C LEU A 314 1.10 14.42 -10.42
N TYR A 315 -0.01 15.04 -10.04
CA TYR A 315 -1.33 14.39 -10.02
C TYR A 315 -2.39 15.06 -10.88
N ALA A 316 -2.07 16.10 -11.66
CA ALA A 316 -3.01 16.74 -12.58
C ALA A 316 -3.78 15.71 -13.42
N ARG A 317 -5.09 15.66 -13.20
CA ARG A 317 -6.01 14.67 -13.77
C ARG A 317 -5.91 14.61 -15.28
N GLU A 318 -5.97 15.76 -15.95
CA GLU A 318 -6.03 15.89 -17.40
C GLU A 318 -4.78 15.27 -18.03
N ARG A 319 -3.61 15.57 -17.48
CA ARG A 319 -2.34 15.02 -17.95
C ARG A 319 -2.23 13.52 -17.69
N ASN A 320 -2.50 13.09 -16.45
CA ASN A 320 -2.32 11.69 -16.07
C ASN A 320 -3.33 10.77 -16.75
N LEU A 321 -4.57 11.23 -16.96
CA LEU A 321 -5.59 10.46 -17.65
C LEU A 321 -5.26 10.27 -19.13
N VAL A 322 -4.81 11.32 -19.82
CA VAL A 322 -4.36 11.24 -21.22
C VAL A 322 -3.21 10.25 -21.35
N ARG A 323 -2.25 10.28 -20.41
CA ARG A 323 -1.15 9.33 -20.36
C ARG A 323 -1.64 7.88 -20.21
N VAL A 324 -2.47 7.60 -19.20
CA VAL A 324 -2.97 6.23 -19.01
C VAL A 324 -3.79 5.74 -20.20
N HIS A 325 -4.64 6.60 -20.77
CA HIS A 325 -5.42 6.27 -21.96
C HIS A 325 -4.52 5.93 -23.17
N ALA A 326 -3.47 6.72 -23.42
CA ALA A 326 -2.51 6.46 -24.49
C ALA A 326 -1.73 5.15 -24.29
N ALA A 327 -1.32 4.82 -23.06
CA ALA A 327 -0.68 3.52 -22.78
C ALA A 327 -1.61 2.33 -23.04
N VAL A 328 -2.86 2.42 -22.59
CA VAL A 328 -3.85 1.36 -22.81
C VAL A 328 -4.14 1.21 -24.31
N GLY A 329 -4.31 2.32 -25.03
CA GLY A 329 -4.52 2.33 -26.48
C GLY A 329 -3.34 1.71 -27.24
N ALA A 330 -2.10 2.07 -26.89
CA ALA A 330 -0.90 1.50 -27.49
C ALA A 330 -0.75 0.00 -27.21
N ALA A 331 -1.06 -0.44 -25.98
CA ALA A 331 -1.04 -1.86 -25.64
C ALA A 331 -2.10 -2.66 -26.40
N ALA A 332 -3.31 -2.10 -26.54
CA ALA A 332 -4.41 -2.72 -27.28
C ALA A 332 -4.11 -2.83 -28.79
N GLY A 333 -3.55 -1.78 -29.40
CA GLY A 333 -3.24 -1.75 -30.84
C GLY A 333 -2.13 -2.72 -31.25
N GLU A 334 -1.26 -3.14 -30.32
CA GLU A 334 -0.13 -4.03 -30.59
C GLU A 334 -0.25 -5.40 -29.90
N LEU A 335 -1.44 -5.76 -29.44
CA LEU A 335 -1.67 -6.88 -28.52
C LEU A 335 -1.04 -8.19 -29.00
N GLU A 336 -1.30 -8.59 -30.24
CA GLU A 336 -0.73 -9.82 -30.81
C GLU A 336 0.79 -9.79 -30.89
N ARG A 337 1.35 -8.65 -31.32
CA ARG A 337 2.80 -8.45 -31.45
C ARG A 337 3.48 -8.56 -30.08
N ARG A 338 2.88 -7.96 -29.05
CA ARG A 338 3.36 -8.01 -27.67
C ARG A 338 3.32 -9.43 -27.11
N ARG A 339 2.18 -10.13 -27.25
CA ARG A 339 2.04 -11.53 -26.81
C ARG A 339 3.00 -12.49 -27.50
N ARG A 340 3.27 -12.30 -28.80
CA ARG A 340 4.27 -13.12 -29.53
C ARG A 340 5.71 -12.92 -29.01
N ARG A 341 6.04 -11.72 -28.52
CA ARG A 341 7.37 -11.39 -27.97
C ARG A 341 7.50 -11.71 -26.48
N ASP A 342 6.38 -11.81 -25.77
CA ASP A 342 6.33 -12.09 -24.34
C ASP A 342 6.50 -13.59 -24.04
N PHE A 343 7.74 -14.07 -24.20
CA PHE A 343 8.09 -15.46 -23.94
C PHE A 343 7.75 -15.90 -22.51
N VAL A 344 8.03 -15.06 -21.51
CA VAL A 344 7.77 -15.36 -20.10
C VAL A 344 6.27 -15.45 -19.83
N GLY A 345 5.48 -14.48 -20.32
CA GLY A 345 4.02 -14.54 -20.21
C GLY A 345 3.43 -15.76 -20.91
N GLY A 346 3.90 -16.07 -22.12
CA GLY A 346 3.50 -17.27 -22.85
C GLY A 346 3.82 -18.57 -22.09
N MET A 347 5.01 -18.66 -21.48
CA MET A 347 5.40 -19.79 -20.64
C MET A 347 4.47 -19.93 -19.44
N LEU A 348 4.18 -18.85 -18.71
CA LEU A 348 3.31 -18.87 -17.53
C LEU A 348 1.87 -19.25 -17.88
N TRP A 349 1.34 -18.79 -19.02
CA TRP A 349 0.02 -19.19 -19.51
C TRP A 349 -0.03 -20.67 -19.89
N SER A 350 1.01 -21.20 -20.54
CA SER A 350 1.10 -22.62 -20.92
C SER A 350 1.11 -23.57 -19.71
N GLN A 351 1.77 -23.17 -18.61
CA GLN A 351 1.85 -23.96 -17.38
C GLN A 351 0.50 -23.98 -16.64
N GLN A 352 -0.23 -22.87 -16.65
CA GLN A 352 -1.56 -22.80 -16.05
C GLN A 352 -2.57 -23.65 -16.82
N LEU A 353 -2.56 -23.58 -18.16
CA LEU A 353 -3.40 -24.42 -19.01
C LEU A 353 -3.12 -25.91 -18.77
N ARG A 354 -1.85 -26.30 -18.66
CA ARG A 354 -1.46 -27.69 -18.33
C ARG A 354 -1.93 -28.11 -16.93
N ALA A 355 -1.83 -27.25 -15.93
CA ALA A 355 -2.32 -27.57 -14.58
C ALA A 355 -3.85 -27.80 -14.56
N THR A 356 -4.62 -26.96 -15.27
CA THR A 356 -6.07 -27.15 -15.43
C THR A 356 -6.40 -28.40 -16.24
N GLU A 357 -5.63 -28.68 -17.30
CA GLU A 357 -5.77 -29.90 -18.10
C GLU A 357 -5.52 -31.16 -17.26
N TYR A 358 -4.42 -31.22 -16.49
CA TYR A 358 -4.11 -32.36 -15.62
C TYR A 358 -5.14 -32.52 -14.49
N LEU A 359 -5.64 -31.43 -13.91
CA LEU A 359 -6.71 -31.50 -12.92
C LEU A 359 -8.01 -32.04 -13.53
N SER A 360 -8.35 -31.62 -14.75
CA SER A 360 -9.54 -32.12 -15.47
C SER A 360 -9.42 -33.61 -15.77
N ARG A 361 -8.26 -34.03 -16.31
CA ARG A 361 -7.95 -35.46 -16.53
C ARG A 361 -7.97 -36.28 -15.24
N TRP A 362 -7.52 -35.70 -14.12
CA TRP A 362 -7.57 -36.37 -12.82
C TRP A 362 -9.01 -36.51 -12.29
N ILE A 363 -9.86 -35.49 -12.46
CA ILE A 363 -11.29 -35.56 -12.12
C ILE A 363 -11.97 -36.64 -12.97
N GLU A 364 -11.75 -36.64 -14.29
CA GLU A 364 -12.27 -37.66 -15.21
C GLU A 364 -11.84 -39.07 -14.81
N LEU A 365 -10.54 -39.26 -14.52
CA LEU A 365 -10.03 -40.55 -14.05
C LEU A 365 -10.70 -40.98 -12.74
N LYS A 366 -10.86 -40.07 -11.77
CA LYS A 366 -11.49 -40.36 -10.48
C LYS A 366 -12.96 -40.77 -10.64
N GLU A 367 -13.71 -40.11 -11.52
CA GLU A 367 -15.09 -40.48 -11.82
C GLU A 367 -15.15 -41.81 -12.59
N SER A 368 -14.26 -42.06 -13.56
CA SER A 368 -14.19 -43.36 -14.25
C SER A 368 -13.83 -44.52 -13.31
N ILE A 369 -13.00 -44.29 -12.29
CA ILE A 369 -12.65 -45.29 -11.26
C ILE A 369 -13.85 -45.55 -10.35
N LYS A 370 -14.64 -44.52 -10.00
CA LYS A 370 -15.89 -44.71 -9.26
C LYS A 370 -16.92 -45.47 -10.08
N GLU A 371 -17.10 -45.14 -11.35
CA GLU A 371 -18.06 -45.83 -12.23
C GLU A 371 -17.67 -47.30 -12.44
N SER A 372 -16.40 -47.59 -12.70
CA SER A 372 -15.89 -48.96 -12.85
C SER A 372 -15.96 -49.77 -11.54
N SER A 373 -15.80 -49.15 -10.38
CA SER A 373 -16.01 -49.82 -9.07
C SER A 373 -17.49 -50.01 -8.71
N THR A 374 -18.41 -49.27 -9.32
CA THR A 374 -19.86 -49.43 -9.09
C THR A 374 -20.46 -50.54 -9.97
N VAL A 375 -19.90 -50.78 -11.16
CA VAL A 375 -20.34 -51.84 -12.10
C VAL A 375 -19.83 -53.24 -11.69
N GLY A 376 -18.75 -53.33 -10.91
CA GLY A 376 -18.19 -54.61 -10.45
C GLY A 376 -18.95 -55.33 -9.32
N SER A 377 -20.00 -54.74 -8.75
CA SER A 377 -20.71 -55.29 -7.59
C SER A 377 -22.07 -55.96 -7.90
N SER A 378 -22.47 -56.08 -9.17
CA SER A 378 -23.76 -56.68 -9.54
C SER A 378 -23.59 -57.82 -10.56
N GLY A 379 -23.17 -59.00 -10.08
CA GLY A 379 -23.17 -60.22 -10.89
C GLY A 379 -22.51 -61.41 -10.21
N GLY A 380 -23.28 -62.21 -9.47
CA GLY A 380 -22.81 -63.52 -8.99
C GLY A 380 -23.69 -64.16 -7.92
N THR A 381 -24.74 -64.86 -8.31
CA THR A 381 -25.52 -65.78 -7.46
C THR A 381 -24.96 -67.22 -7.47
N SER A 382 -24.71 -67.73 -6.27
CA SER A 382 -24.85 -69.12 -5.76
C SER A 382 -24.13 -70.33 -6.41
N SER A 383 -23.31 -71.04 -5.62
CA SER A 383 -23.49 -72.49 -5.36
C SER A 383 -22.73 -72.96 -4.10
N SER A 384 -23.36 -73.88 -3.38
CA SER A 384 -23.11 -74.51 -2.08
C SER A 384 -21.81 -75.33 -1.91
N GLY A 385 -21.33 -75.42 -0.66
CA GLY A 385 -20.38 -76.42 -0.17
C GLY A 385 -20.31 -76.46 1.36
N SER A 386 -21.03 -77.40 1.98
CA SER A 386 -21.05 -77.70 3.42
C SER A 386 -19.79 -78.43 3.88
N VAL A 387 -19.18 -78.02 5.02
CA VAL A 387 -18.60 -78.93 6.04
C VAL A 387 -18.73 -78.26 7.42
N ALA A 388 -19.19 -79.02 8.40
CA ALA A 388 -19.43 -78.64 9.79
C ALA A 388 -18.27 -79.07 10.71
N CYS A 389 -18.04 -78.30 11.79
CA CYS A 389 -18.01 -78.71 13.21
C CYS A 389 -17.13 -77.78 14.08
N GLY A 390 -17.63 -77.42 15.28
CA GLY A 390 -16.77 -76.96 16.38
C GLY A 390 -17.30 -75.79 17.25
N SER A 391 -18.33 -76.08 18.04
CA SER A 391 -18.83 -75.36 19.24
C SER A 391 -17.86 -74.49 20.07
N SER A 392 -18.30 -73.32 20.55
CA SER A 392 -18.75 -73.10 21.96
C SER A 392 -19.01 -71.62 22.34
N SER A 393 -20.28 -71.35 22.68
CA SER A 393 -20.86 -70.55 23.78
C SER A 393 -20.45 -69.12 24.16
N SER A 394 -21.52 -68.31 24.31
CA SER A 394 -21.79 -67.21 25.28
C SER A 394 -21.09 -65.87 25.03
N GLY A 395 -21.74 -64.70 25.06
CA GLY A 395 -23.08 -64.29 25.48
C GLY A 395 -22.98 -62.83 25.93
N GLY A 396 -23.94 -61.97 25.59
CA GLY A 396 -24.00 -60.60 26.14
C GLY A 396 -24.53 -59.52 25.20
N SER A 397 -25.86 -59.43 25.16
CA SER A 397 -26.74 -58.23 25.15
C SER A 397 -26.05 -56.85 25.25
N SER A 398 -26.52 -55.73 24.68
CA SER A 398 -27.90 -55.27 24.47
C SER A 398 -27.90 -53.99 23.62
N SER A 399 -28.92 -53.82 22.77
CA SER A 399 -29.81 -52.64 22.57
C SER A 399 -29.34 -51.23 23.02
N SER A 400 -29.63 -50.10 22.38
CA SER A 400 -30.60 -49.71 21.33
C SER A 400 -30.60 -48.17 21.23
N GLY A 401 -31.08 -47.65 20.07
CA GLY A 401 -31.72 -46.33 19.89
C GLY A 401 -30.79 -45.10 19.89
N ARG A 402 -30.69 -44.26 18.84
CA ARG A 402 -31.74 -43.42 18.20
C ARG A 402 -32.65 -42.78 19.27
N SER A 403 -32.81 -41.46 19.37
CA SER A 403 -33.11 -40.51 18.29
C SER A 403 -33.10 -39.06 18.83
N SER A 404 -32.91 -38.08 17.92
CA SER A 404 -33.59 -36.76 17.81
C SER A 404 -34.32 -36.18 19.04
N GLY A 405 -34.19 -34.90 19.40
CA GLY A 405 -34.19 -33.71 18.54
C GLY A 405 -34.15 -32.40 19.36
N PRO A 406 -34.53 -31.24 18.78
CA PRO A 406 -34.03 -29.91 19.13
C PRO A 406 -34.99 -29.05 19.99
N GLY A 407 -34.47 -27.90 20.45
CA GLY A 407 -35.18 -26.81 21.12
C GLY A 407 -34.31 -26.29 22.27
N GLY A 408 -34.00 -25.02 22.45
CA GLY A 408 -34.53 -23.77 21.94
C GLY A 408 -34.31 -22.75 23.07
N ALA A 409 -33.77 -21.57 22.74
CA ALA A 409 -33.92 -20.28 23.40
C ALA A 409 -32.99 -19.27 22.73
#